data_AF-A0A453KXG6-F1
#
_entry.id   AF-A0A453KXG6-F1
#
_cell.length_a   1.000
_cell.length_b   1.000
_cell.length_c   1.000
_cell.angle_alpha   90.00
_cell.angle_beta   90.00
_cell.angle_gamma   90.00
#
_symmetry.space_group_name_H-M   'P 1'
#
loop_
_entity.id
_entity.type
_entity.pdbx_description
1 polymer ?
#
loop_
_entity_poly.entity_id
_entity_poly.type
_entity_poly.pdbx_seq_one_letter_code
_entity_poly.pdbx_strand_id
1 'polypeptide(L)'
;YPSTEMAAFDESPMVRPTVQELAAAGVEEPPRQYVLPEQDRHGDLLAADEFPEPIPLVDLSRLTDADEAERLRAALQTWGFFLVSGRLQSACVHLN
;
A
#
# COMPACT_ATOMS: atom_id res chain seq x y z
N TYR A 1 54.64 13.84 -11.83
CA TYR A 1 53.47 13.21 -11.19
C TYR A 1 52.41 14.28 -11.04
N PRO A 2 51.24 14.20 -11.70
CA PRO A 2 50.15 15.09 -11.35
C PRO A 2 49.56 14.62 -10.02
N SER A 3 49.46 15.54 -9.05
CA SER A 3 48.76 15.31 -7.78
C SER A 3 47.29 15.05 -8.06
N THR A 4 46.81 13.88 -7.70
CA THR A 4 45.38 13.60 -7.59
C THR A 4 44.84 14.47 -6.46
N GLU A 5 44.27 15.61 -6.81
CA GLU A 5 43.41 16.40 -5.94
C GLU A 5 42.29 15.48 -5.49
N MET A 6 42.31 15.18 -4.19
CA MET A 6 41.24 14.46 -3.52
C MET A 6 40.00 15.35 -3.56
N ALA A 7 39.19 15.19 -4.61
CA ALA A 7 37.78 15.48 -4.50
C ALA A 7 37.25 14.47 -3.49
N ALA A 8 37.28 14.86 -2.22
CA ALA A 8 36.31 14.38 -1.27
C ALA A 8 34.96 14.68 -1.92
N PHE A 9 34.42 13.67 -2.62
CA PHE A 9 33.00 13.58 -2.79
C PHE A 9 32.47 13.68 -1.37
N ASP A 10 31.92 14.84 -1.06
CA ASP A 10 31.04 15.01 0.09
C ASP A 10 29.82 14.11 -0.19
N GLU A 11 30.03 12.80 -0.03
CA GLU A 11 28.99 11.79 0.04
C GLU A 11 28.39 11.88 1.45
N SER A 12 28.03 13.09 1.88
CA SER A 12 26.95 13.23 2.83
C SER A 12 25.73 12.63 2.12
N PRO A 13 25.22 11.47 2.56
CA PRO A 13 24.08 10.86 1.90
C PRO A 13 22.99 11.92 1.90
N MET A 14 22.59 12.39 0.73
CA MET A 14 21.54 13.39 0.59
C MET A 14 20.29 12.80 1.22
N VAL A 15 20.05 13.14 2.49
CA VAL A 15 18.91 12.64 3.25
C VAL A 15 17.69 13.22 2.56
N ARG A 16 16.99 12.35 1.81
CA ARG A 16 15.75 12.76 1.16
C ARG A 16 14.71 12.93 2.25
N PRO A 17 14.04 14.09 2.33
CA PRO A 17 12.99 14.31 3.30
C PRO A 17 11.86 13.30 3.06
N THR A 18 11.27 12.82 4.16
CA THR A 18 10.08 11.97 4.11
C THR A 18 8.88 12.76 3.60
N VAL A 19 7.88 12.06 3.04
CA VAL A 19 6.63 12.70 2.61
C VAL A 19 5.90 13.40 3.76
N GLN A 20 6.08 12.90 4.99
CA GLN A 20 5.53 13.53 6.19
C GLN A 20 6.22 14.87 6.50
N GLU A 21 7.55 14.94 6.41
CA GLU A 21 8.29 16.19 6.60
C GLU A 21 7.97 17.22 5.50
N LEU A 22 7.80 16.78 4.25
CA LEU A 22 7.36 17.63 3.15
C LEU A 22 5.95 18.21 3.39
N ALA A 23 5.02 17.40 3.90
CA ALA A 23 3.68 17.86 4.25
C ALA A 23 3.71 18.84 5.45
N ALA A 24 4.52 18.55 6.47
CA ALA A 24 4.69 19.41 7.64
C ALA A 24 5.34 20.76 7.29
N ALA A 25 6.22 20.79 6.28
CA ALA A 25 6.84 21.99 5.76
C ALA A 25 5.90 22.88 4.92
N GLY A 26 4.65 22.43 4.67
CA GLY A 26 3.66 23.21 3.94
C GLY A 26 3.96 23.39 2.45
N VAL A 27 4.64 22.41 1.84
CA VAL A 27 4.94 22.44 0.39
C VAL A 27 3.61 22.43 -0.40
N GLU A 28 3.35 23.52 -1.11
CA GLU A 28 2.07 23.76 -1.82
C GLU A 28 1.88 22.83 -3.03
N GLU A 29 2.94 22.58 -3.80
CA GLU A 29 2.91 21.69 -4.95
C GLU A 29 3.72 20.40 -4.69
N PRO A 30 3.14 19.20 -4.92
CA PRO A 30 3.87 17.96 -4.71
C PRO A 30 5.09 17.91 -5.63
N PRO A 31 6.27 17.50 -5.13
CA PRO A 31 7.45 17.32 -5.95
C PRO A 31 7.16 16.47 -7.18
N ARG A 32 7.79 16.80 -8.32
CA ARG A 32 7.53 16.15 -9.62
C ARG A 32 7.58 14.63 -9.59
N GLN A 33 8.38 14.04 -8.71
CA GLN A 33 8.47 12.58 -8.53
C GLN A 33 7.18 11.92 -7.99
N TYR A 34 6.25 12.69 -7.43
CA TYR A 34 4.96 12.21 -6.93
C TYR A 34 3.79 12.58 -7.84
N VAL A 35 4.05 13.33 -8.92
CA VAL A 35 3.02 13.74 -9.87
C VAL A 35 2.86 12.65 -10.92
N LEU A 36 1.72 11.96 -10.90
CA LEU A 36 1.39 10.96 -11.91
C LEU A 36 1.17 11.64 -13.29
N PRO A 37 1.85 11.22 -14.36
CA PRO A 37 1.64 11.72 -15.73
C PRO A 37 0.20 11.50 -16.19
N GLU A 38 -0.33 12.42 -16.99
CA GLU A 38 -1.74 12.39 -17.43
C GLU A 38 -2.15 11.12 -18.20
N GLN A 39 -1.19 10.48 -18.87
CA GLN A 39 -1.37 9.22 -19.58
C GLN A 39 -1.61 8.05 -18.61
N ASP A 40 -0.98 8.08 -17.43
CA ASP A 40 -1.11 7.07 -16.39
C ASP A 40 -2.28 7.37 -15.44
N ARG A 41 -2.80 8.60 -15.43
CA ARG A 41 -4.00 8.97 -14.64
C ARG A 41 -5.27 8.26 -15.09
N HIS A 42 -5.32 7.87 -16.36
CA HIS A 42 -6.49 7.23 -16.98
C HIS A 42 -6.24 5.76 -17.31
N GLY A 43 -5.00 5.28 -17.14
CA GLY A 43 -4.68 3.88 -17.26
C GLY A 43 -5.15 3.15 -16.00
N ASP A 44 -6.27 2.44 -16.11
CA ASP A 44 -6.75 1.50 -15.09
C ASP A 44 -7.45 2.09 -13.86
N LEU A 45 -7.95 3.33 -13.93
CA LEU A 45 -9.11 3.68 -13.11
C LEU A 45 -10.33 3.01 -13.74
N LEU A 46 -10.50 1.71 -13.49
CA LEU A 46 -11.78 1.03 -13.70
C LEU A 46 -12.83 1.95 -13.10
N ALA A 47 -13.82 2.36 -13.89
CA ALA A 47 -14.85 3.25 -13.40
C ALA A 47 -15.39 2.65 -12.09
N ALA A 48 -15.70 3.47 -11.09
CA ALA A 48 -16.34 2.97 -9.86
C ALA A 48 -17.62 2.14 -10.15
N ASP A 49 -18.15 2.29 -11.36
CA ASP A 49 -19.29 1.57 -11.95
C ASP A 49 -18.97 0.15 -12.45
N GLU A 50 -17.70 -0.21 -12.64
CA GLU A 50 -17.26 -1.54 -13.11
C GLU A 50 -17.23 -2.57 -11.96
N PHE A 51 -17.14 -2.10 -10.71
CA PHE A 51 -17.30 -2.91 -9.50
C PHE A 51 -18.38 -2.31 -8.59
N PRO A 52 -19.67 -2.42 -8.96
CA PRO A 52 -20.78 -1.84 -8.20
C PRO A 52 -21.03 -2.57 -6.87
N GLU A 53 -20.50 -3.80 -6.70
CA GLU A 53 -20.63 -4.54 -5.45
C GLU A 53 -19.63 -4.04 -4.39
N PRO A 54 -19.99 -4.00 -3.11
CA PRO A 54 -19.06 -3.64 -2.05
C PRO A 54 -18.00 -4.74 -1.83
N ILE A 55 -16.79 -4.34 -1.43
CA ILE A 55 -15.73 -5.29 -1.05
C ILE A 55 -16.25 -6.22 0.06
N PRO A 56 -16.14 -7.56 -0.09
CA PRO A 56 -16.66 -8.49 0.91
C PRO A 56 -15.98 -8.34 2.27
N LEU A 57 -16.76 -8.41 3.35
CA LEU A 57 -16.27 -8.42 4.73
C LEU A 57 -16.38 -9.83 5.31
N VAL A 58 -15.27 -10.48 5.64
CA VAL A 58 -15.22 -11.85 6.17
C VAL A 58 -14.90 -11.82 7.67
N ASP A 59 -15.67 -12.55 8.46
CA ASP A 59 -15.41 -12.80 9.87
C ASP A 59 -14.59 -14.08 10.04
N LEU A 60 -13.29 -13.92 10.28
CA LEU A 60 -12.37 -15.07 10.41
C LEU A 60 -12.69 -15.95 11.63
N SER A 61 -13.37 -15.40 12.65
CA SER A 61 -13.78 -16.18 13.83
C SER A 61 -14.88 -17.20 13.52
N ARG A 62 -15.57 -17.02 12.39
CA ARG A 62 -16.72 -17.82 11.97
C ARG A 62 -16.43 -18.74 10.79
N LEU A 63 -15.17 -18.95 10.42
CA LEU A 63 -14.81 -19.82 9.28
C LEU A 63 -15.21 -21.29 9.43
N THR A 64 -15.56 -21.74 10.64
CA THR A 64 -16.17 -23.05 10.84
C THR A 64 -17.60 -23.13 10.30
N ASP A 65 -18.28 -21.98 10.17
CA ASP A 65 -19.59 -21.86 9.55
C ASP A 65 -19.43 -21.99 8.03
N ALA A 66 -20.19 -22.91 7.42
CA ALA A 66 -20.12 -23.15 5.98
C ALA A 66 -20.39 -21.89 5.15
N ASP A 67 -21.35 -21.06 5.58
CA ASP A 67 -21.72 -19.81 4.92
C ASP A 67 -20.56 -18.82 4.86
N GLU A 68 -19.80 -18.70 5.95
CA GLU A 68 -18.68 -17.76 6.02
C GLU A 68 -17.47 -18.26 5.22
N ALA A 69 -17.23 -19.58 5.24
CA ALA A 69 -16.21 -20.21 4.41
C ALA A 69 -16.53 -20.10 2.91
N GLU A 70 -17.81 -20.18 2.52
CA GLU A 70 -18.26 -19.95 1.15
C GLU A 70 -18.08 -18.49 0.74
N ARG A 71 -18.44 -17.54 1.63
CA ARG A 71 -18.21 -16.12 1.41
C ARG A 71 -16.74 -15.78 1.18
N LEU A 72 -15.83 -16.39 1.94
CA LEU A 72 -14.39 -16.24 1.72
C LEU A 72 -13.97 -16.74 0.33
N ARG A 73 -14.43 -17.93 -0.08
CA ARG A 73 -14.13 -18.49 -1.40
C ARG A 73 -14.66 -17.60 -2.53
N ALA A 74 -15.89 -17.11 -2.40
CA ALA A 74 -16.50 -16.21 -3.37
C ALA A 74 -15.70 -14.89 -3.49
N ALA A 75 -15.31 -14.30 -2.36
CA ALA A 75 -14.49 -13.09 -2.36
C ALA A 75 -13.15 -13.29 -3.07
N LEU A 76 -12.46 -14.41 -2.83
CA LEU A 76 -11.20 -14.69 -3.50
C LEU A 76 -11.34 -14.93 -5.00
N GLN A 77 -12.47 -15.46 -5.46
CA GLN A 77 -12.74 -15.72 -6.88
C GLN A 77 -13.16 -14.46 -7.64
N THR A 78 -13.98 -13.61 -7.03
CA THR A 78 -14.53 -12.40 -7.68
C THR A 78 -13.62 -11.19 -7.50
N TRP A 79 -13.09 -10.98 -6.30
CA TRP A 79 -12.32 -9.79 -5.93
C TRP A 79 -10.82 -10.04 -5.83
N GLY A 80 -10.42 -11.24 -5.41
CA GLY A 80 -9.03 -11.55 -5.05
C GLY A 80 -8.58 -10.94 -3.71
N PHE A 81 -9.39 -10.09 -3.09
CA PHE A 81 -9.18 -9.52 -1.76
C PHE A 81 -10.51 -9.33 -1.01
N PHE A 82 -10.43 -9.13 0.31
CA PHE A 82 -11.58 -8.94 1.18
C PHE A 82 -11.18 -8.16 2.44
N LEU A 83 -12.16 -7.57 3.12
CA LEU A 83 -12.00 -6.97 4.44
C LEU A 83 -12.21 -8.02 5.52
N VAL A 84 -11.58 -7.86 6.67
CA VAL A 84 -11.76 -8.76 7.81
C VAL A 84 -12.51 -8.05 8.94
N SER A 85 -13.55 -8.69 9.47
CA SER A 85 -14.21 -8.29 10.71
C SER A 85 -13.65 -9.09 11.88
N GLY A 86 -13.55 -8.45 13.04
CA GLY A 86 -13.13 -9.08 14.29
C GLY A 86 -11.68 -8.80 14.66
N ARG A 87 -11.38 -8.91 15.95
CA ARG A 87 -10.01 -8.83 16.44
C ARG A 87 -9.36 -10.19 16.18
N LEU A 88 -8.29 -10.22 15.40
CA LEU A 88 -7.33 -11.33 15.40
C LEU A 88 -6.65 -11.40 16.78
N GLN A 89 -7.39 -11.81 17.81
CA GLN A 89 -6.83 -12.00 19.13
C GLN A 89 -6.01 -13.28 19.11
N SER A 90 -4.72 -13.11 19.34
CA SER A 90 -3.69 -14.13 19.43
C SER A 90 -3.25 -14.76 18.11
N ALA A 91 -2.33 -14.06 17.43
CA ALA A 91 -1.11 -14.75 17.06
C ALA A 91 -0.43 -15.23 18.37
N CYS A 92 -0.85 -16.38 18.89
CA CYS A 92 0.03 -17.17 19.74
C CYS A 92 1.17 -17.63 18.83
N VAL A 93 2.17 -16.78 18.69
CA VAL A 93 3.51 -17.19 18.31
C VAL A 93 4.01 -18.04 19.48
N HIS A 94 3.66 -19.32 19.47
CA HIS A 94 4.41 -20.35 20.16
C HIS A 94 5.18 -21.10 19.07
N LEU A 95 6.28 -20.48 18.64
CA LEU A 95 7.36 -21.22 18.01
C LEU A 95 7.93 -22.14 19.10
N ASN A 96 7.76 -23.44 18.91
CA ASN A 96 8.58 -24.45 19.55
C ASN A 96 9.55 -24.97 18.48
#